data_AF-K6DTE5-F1
#
_entry.id   AF-K6DTE5-F1
#
_cell.length_a   1.000
_cell.length_b   1.000
_cell.length_c   1.000
_cell.angle_alpha   90.00
_cell.angle_beta   90.00
_cell.angle_gamma   90.00
#
_symmetry.space_group_name_H-M   'P 1'
#
loop_
_entity.id
_entity.type
_entity.pdbx_description
1 polymer ?
#
loop_
_entity_poly.entity_id
_entity_poly.type
_entity_poly.pdbx_seq_one_letter_code
_entity_poly.pdbx_strand_id
1 'polypeptide(L)'
;MKELIHKSIRFSLSVAVITFVLAAIFSIISTVMLSGVKWGIGMLLVLVIVLVGIFFDILGIASTAADETPFHAMASKKVNGSKQAILITRNADRFANFCNDVIGDISGIISGTASALVIIQIATGFGYSEDSAFQYIISVVFTSIVAALTVGGKAFGKSFAIRYSTEIIFKVGQLLFHLENKFKITIIKEQKKRKAKR
;
A
#
# COMPACT_ATOMS: atom_id res chain seq x y z
N MET A 1 3.33 14.80 -27.26
CA MET A 1 4.08 13.56 -26.99
C MET A 1 5.31 13.78 -26.10
N LYS A 2 6.33 14.56 -26.52
CA LYS A 2 7.55 14.81 -25.71
C LYS A 2 7.29 15.42 -24.30
N GLU A 3 6.37 16.38 -24.19
CA GLU A 3 5.96 16.98 -22.90
C GLU A 3 5.33 15.98 -21.92
N LEU A 4 4.49 15.07 -22.41
CA LEU A 4 3.89 14.01 -21.60
C LEU A 4 4.95 13.01 -21.12
N ILE A 5 5.88 12.64 -22.01
CA ILE A 5 6.98 11.72 -21.68
C ILE A 5 7.89 12.31 -20.61
N HIS A 6 8.29 13.59 -20.74
CA HIS A 6 9.19 14.23 -19.77
C HIS A 6 8.55 14.39 -18.38
N LYS A 7 7.25 14.71 -18.35
CA LYS A 7 6.48 14.83 -17.10
C LYS A 7 6.26 13.47 -16.44
N SER A 8 5.96 12.43 -17.21
CA SER A 8 5.85 11.06 -16.71
C SER A 8 7.19 10.53 -16.20
N ILE A 9 8.30 10.76 -16.90
CA ILE A 9 9.64 10.33 -16.47
C ILE A 9 10.03 10.98 -15.14
N ARG A 10 9.83 12.29 -14.98
CA ARG A 10 10.14 12.97 -13.70
C ARG A 10 9.28 12.47 -12.55
N PHE A 11 8.01 12.15 -12.82
CA PHE A 11 7.11 11.58 -11.83
C PHE A 11 7.53 10.15 -11.46
N SER A 12 7.76 9.28 -12.44
CA SER A 12 8.24 7.91 -12.23
C SER A 12 9.59 7.86 -11.52
N LEU A 13 10.53 8.75 -11.85
CA LEU A 13 11.82 8.84 -11.17
C LEU A 13 11.66 9.28 -9.70
N SER A 14 10.77 10.25 -9.45
CA SER A 14 10.48 10.67 -8.07
C SER A 14 9.84 9.55 -7.26
N VAL A 15 8.89 8.81 -7.86
CA VAL A 15 8.28 7.64 -7.24
C VAL A 15 9.34 6.58 -6.97
N ALA A 16 10.18 6.23 -7.93
CA ALA A 16 11.24 5.23 -7.76
C ALA A 16 12.23 5.59 -6.64
N VAL A 17 12.66 6.86 -6.53
CA VAL A 17 13.56 7.30 -5.45
C VAL A 17 12.86 7.23 -4.10
N ILE A 18 11.60 7.65 -4.01
CA ILE A 18 10.81 7.53 -2.77
C ILE A 18 10.64 6.07 -2.39
N THR A 19 10.27 5.20 -3.34
CA THR A 19 10.14 3.75 -3.17
C THR A 19 11.44 3.15 -2.68
N PHE A 20 12.57 3.51 -3.27
CA PHE A 20 13.89 3.01 -2.87
C PHE A 20 14.22 3.37 -1.40
N VAL A 21 14.04 4.64 -1.02
CA VAL A 21 14.31 5.08 0.37
C VAL A 21 13.35 4.40 1.36
N LEU A 22 12.06 4.32 1.02
CA LEU A 22 11.08 3.63 1.86
C LEU A 22 11.41 2.15 2.01
N ALA A 23 11.74 1.48 0.90
CA ALA A 23 12.11 0.06 0.90
C ALA A 23 13.34 -0.20 1.76
N ALA A 24 14.36 0.66 1.69
CA ALA A 24 15.55 0.54 2.53
C ALA A 24 15.21 0.67 4.03
N ILE A 25 14.42 1.69 4.40
CA ILE A 25 14.01 1.90 5.80
C ILE A 25 13.16 0.72 6.30
N PHE A 26 12.12 0.33 5.56
CA PHE A 26 11.25 -0.78 5.96
C PHE A 26 12.00 -2.11 5.98
N SER A 27 12.95 -2.33 5.07
CA SER A 27 13.79 -3.53 5.06
C SER A 27 14.66 -3.58 6.31
N ILE A 28 15.33 -2.49 6.69
CA ILE A 28 16.12 -2.43 7.92
C ILE A 28 15.24 -2.71 9.15
N ILE A 29 14.08 -2.06 9.25
CA ILE A 29 13.14 -2.28 10.36
C ILE A 29 12.69 -3.73 10.41
N SER A 30 12.29 -4.31 9.26
CA SER A 30 11.84 -5.70 9.16
C SER A 30 12.95 -6.67 9.59
N THR A 31 14.18 -6.49 9.11
CA THR A 31 15.33 -7.33 9.47
C THR A 31 15.67 -7.21 10.95
N VAL A 32 15.64 -6.01 11.53
CA VAL A 32 15.85 -5.81 12.98
C VAL A 32 14.71 -6.44 13.79
N MET A 33 13.46 -6.33 13.34
CA MET A 33 12.32 -6.95 14.02
C MET A 33 12.32 -8.48 13.89
N LEU A 34 12.88 -9.05 12.82
CA LEU A 34 13.00 -10.50 12.64
C LEU A 34 14.24 -11.11 13.32
N SER A 35 15.29 -10.32 13.54
CA SER A 35 16.53 -10.81 14.17
C SER A 35 16.33 -11.00 15.67
N GLY A 36 16.40 -12.25 16.11
CA GLY A 36 16.20 -12.64 17.52
C GLY A 36 14.78 -13.09 17.87
N VAL A 37 13.89 -13.18 16.88
CA VAL A 37 12.50 -13.57 17.08
C VAL A 37 12.29 -15.05 16.74
N LYS A 38 11.44 -15.74 17.52
CA LYS A 38 11.07 -17.14 17.26
C LYS A 38 10.26 -17.25 15.96
N TRP A 39 10.40 -18.37 15.26
CA TRP A 39 9.73 -18.64 13.97
C TRP A 39 8.23 -18.29 13.94
N GLY A 40 7.49 -18.55 15.04
CA GLY A 40 6.06 -18.26 15.12
C GLY A 40 5.70 -16.77 15.07
N ILE A 41 6.53 -15.91 15.66
CA ILE A 41 6.31 -14.45 15.61
C ILE A 41 6.74 -13.91 14.24
N GLY A 42 7.78 -14.49 13.63
CA GLY A 42 8.18 -14.14 12.26
C GLY A 42 7.07 -14.44 11.24
N MET A 43 6.38 -15.58 11.37
CA MET A 43 5.21 -15.91 10.53
C MET A 43 4.07 -14.90 10.71
N LEU A 44 3.78 -14.49 11.95
CA LEU A 44 2.78 -13.45 12.22
C LEU A 44 3.16 -12.11 11.55
N LEU A 45 4.44 -11.74 11.60
CA LEU A 45 4.94 -10.50 11.01
C LEU A 45 4.79 -10.51 9.48
N VAL A 46 5.14 -11.62 8.82
CA VAL A 46 4.91 -11.80 7.37
C VAL A 46 3.44 -11.62 7.02
N LEU A 47 2.54 -12.25 7.79
CA LEU A 47 1.09 -12.11 7.59
C LEU A 47 0.61 -10.67 7.73
N VAL A 48 1.08 -9.95 8.75
CA VAL A 48 0.75 -8.53 8.95
C VAL A 48 1.23 -7.70 7.76
N ILE A 49 2.46 -7.91 7.28
CA ILE A 49 2.96 -7.20 6.09
C ILE A 49 2.05 -7.47 4.90
N VAL A 50 1.74 -8.73 4.58
CA VAL A 50 0.86 -9.08 3.45
C VAL A 50 -0.50 -8.40 3.56
N LEU A 51 -1.11 -8.41 4.75
CA LEU A 51 -2.40 -7.76 4.99
C LEU A 51 -2.34 -6.24 4.80
N VAL A 52 -1.26 -5.60 5.24
CA VAL A 52 -1.03 -4.17 5.01
C VAL A 52 -0.93 -3.90 3.50
N GLY A 53 -0.16 -4.69 2.76
CA GLY A 53 -0.06 -4.57 1.31
C GLY A 53 -1.40 -4.69 0.59
N ILE A 54 -2.22 -5.68 0.95
CA ILE A 54 -3.57 -5.86 0.40
C ILE A 54 -4.48 -4.67 0.78
N PHE A 55 -4.39 -4.18 2.02
CA PHE A 55 -5.16 -3.03 2.46
C PHE A 55 -4.87 -1.78 1.62
N PHE A 56 -3.59 -1.48 1.37
CA PHE A 56 -3.23 -0.34 0.52
C PHE A 56 -3.66 -0.54 -0.94
N ASP A 57 -3.61 -1.77 -1.47
CA ASP A 57 -4.12 -2.09 -2.81
C ASP A 57 -5.63 -1.79 -2.93
N ILE A 58 -6.41 -2.14 -1.90
CA ILE A 58 -7.84 -1.81 -1.80
C ILE A 58 -8.06 -0.30 -1.81
N LEU A 59 -7.23 0.48 -1.11
CA LEU A 59 -7.35 1.95 -1.10
C LEU A 59 -7.09 2.55 -2.48
N GLY A 60 -6.07 2.08 -3.19
CA GLY A 60 -5.74 2.58 -4.51
C GLY A 60 -6.84 2.25 -5.53
N ILE A 61 -7.35 1.01 -5.53
CA ILE A 61 -8.47 0.61 -6.40
C ILE A 61 -9.76 1.36 -6.04
N ALA A 62 -10.06 1.54 -4.76
CA ALA A 62 -11.22 2.32 -4.33
C ALA A 62 -11.12 3.77 -4.81
N SER A 63 -9.91 4.35 -4.88
CA SER A 63 -9.72 5.74 -5.30
C SER A 63 -10.04 5.97 -6.77
N THR A 64 -9.77 4.97 -7.61
CA THR A 64 -10.06 5.04 -9.05
C THR A 64 -11.50 4.61 -9.37
N ALA A 65 -12.12 3.81 -8.50
CA ALA A 65 -13.50 3.37 -8.66
C ALA A 65 -14.54 4.31 -8.00
N ALA A 66 -14.13 5.31 -7.22
CA ALA A 66 -15.04 6.22 -6.52
C ALA A 66 -15.50 7.38 -7.43
N ASP A 67 -16.78 7.72 -7.35
CA ASP A 67 -17.38 8.85 -8.07
C ASP A 67 -17.27 10.16 -7.26
N GLU A 68 -17.00 11.29 -7.91
CA GLU A 68 -16.89 12.60 -7.26
C GLU A 68 -18.25 13.17 -6.81
N THR A 69 -19.34 12.79 -7.49
CA THR A 69 -20.69 13.32 -7.27
C THR A 69 -21.20 13.20 -5.82
N PRO A 70 -21.12 12.04 -5.12
CA PRO A 70 -21.50 11.95 -3.71
C PRO A 70 -20.67 12.87 -2.82
N PHE A 71 -19.39 13.05 -3.11
CA PHE A 71 -18.51 13.90 -2.30
C PHE A 71 -18.82 15.39 -2.46
N HIS A 72 -19.24 15.84 -3.65
CA HIS A 72 -19.71 17.20 -3.86
C HIS A 72 -21.01 17.51 -3.10
N ALA A 73 -21.94 16.55 -3.02
CA ALA A 73 -23.15 16.68 -2.21
C ALA A 73 -22.80 16.76 -0.71
N MET A 74 -21.87 15.94 -0.23
CA MET A 74 -21.37 15.98 1.16
C MET A 74 -20.64 17.29 1.47
N ALA A 75 -19.85 17.81 0.52
CA ALA A 75 -19.14 19.08 0.67
C ALA A 75 -20.10 20.28 0.75
N SER A 76 -21.20 20.25 -0.01
CA SER A 76 -22.27 21.27 0.06
C SER A 76 -22.93 21.31 1.44
N LYS A 77 -23.06 20.15 2.09
CA LYS A 77 -23.52 20.01 3.48
C LYS A 77 -22.42 20.24 4.53
N LYS A 78 -21.22 20.66 4.12
CA LYS A 78 -20.04 20.88 4.99
C LYS A 78 -19.65 19.67 5.84
N VAL A 79 -19.84 18.46 5.31
CA VAL A 79 -19.42 17.25 6.01
C VAL A 79 -17.89 17.19 6.07
N ASN A 80 -17.34 16.90 7.25
CA ASN A 80 -15.90 16.80 7.46
C ASN A 80 -15.29 15.67 6.61
N GLY A 81 -14.12 15.90 6.00
CA GLY A 81 -13.47 14.92 5.11
C GLY A 81 -13.92 14.94 3.66
N SER A 82 -15.03 15.60 3.32
CA SER A 82 -15.56 15.63 1.94
C SER A 82 -14.60 16.28 0.95
N LYS A 83 -13.93 17.36 1.37
CA LYS A 83 -12.98 18.07 0.50
C LYS A 83 -11.75 17.22 0.19
N GLN A 84 -11.25 16.48 1.18
CA GLN A 84 -10.14 15.55 1.03
C GLN A 84 -10.53 14.38 0.14
N ALA A 85 -11.74 13.84 0.30
CA ALA A 85 -12.27 12.77 -0.57
C ALA A 85 -12.36 13.22 -2.04
N ILE A 86 -12.93 14.41 -2.32
CA ILE A 86 -12.95 14.99 -3.68
C ILE A 86 -11.54 15.11 -4.25
N LEU A 87 -10.58 15.50 -3.41
CA LEU A 87 -9.23 15.72 -3.86
C LEU A 87 -8.49 14.41 -4.15
N ILE A 88 -8.76 13.34 -3.37
CA ILE A 88 -8.25 12.00 -3.64
C ILE A 88 -8.81 11.50 -4.98
N THR A 89 -10.13 11.56 -5.20
CA THR A 89 -10.73 11.12 -6.46
C THR A 89 -10.25 11.92 -7.65
N ARG A 90 -10.06 13.23 -7.48
CA ARG A 90 -9.56 14.10 -8.55
C ARG A 90 -8.11 13.80 -8.94
N ASN A 91 -7.32 13.26 -8.02
CA ASN A 91 -5.94 12.83 -8.24
C ASN A 91 -5.80 11.31 -8.14
N ALA A 92 -6.85 10.56 -8.47
CA ALA A 92 -6.94 9.11 -8.24
C ALA A 92 -5.75 8.36 -8.83
N ASP A 93 -5.32 8.67 -10.06
CA ASP A 93 -4.17 8.02 -10.70
C ASP A 93 -2.89 8.10 -9.86
N ARG A 94 -2.60 9.28 -9.29
CA ARG A 94 -1.40 9.47 -8.46
C ARG A 94 -1.55 8.77 -7.11
N PHE A 95 -2.75 8.80 -6.52
CA PHE A 95 -3.01 8.14 -5.25
C PHE A 95 -2.95 6.61 -5.39
N ALA A 96 -3.56 6.06 -6.43
CA ALA A 96 -3.54 4.65 -6.75
C ALA A 96 -2.14 4.12 -7.01
N ASN A 97 -1.33 4.81 -7.83
CA ASN A 97 0.06 4.39 -8.04
C ASN A 97 0.89 4.43 -6.75
N PHE A 98 0.63 5.39 -5.86
CA PHE A 98 1.31 5.42 -4.57
C PHE A 98 0.88 4.25 -3.67
N CYS A 99 -0.42 4.00 -3.53
CA CYS A 99 -0.91 2.92 -2.68
C CYS A 99 -0.57 1.53 -3.24
N ASN A 100 -0.74 1.32 -4.54
CA ASN A 100 -0.56 0.02 -5.18
C ASN A 100 0.92 -0.24 -5.47
N ASP A 101 1.56 0.63 -6.27
CA ASP A 101 2.91 0.37 -6.80
C ASP A 101 4.02 0.71 -5.80
N VAL A 102 3.81 1.68 -4.90
CA VAL A 102 4.82 1.99 -3.88
C VAL A 102 4.61 1.12 -2.66
N ILE A 103 3.45 1.23 -2.01
CA ILE A 103 3.25 0.54 -0.73
C ILE A 103 2.94 -0.95 -0.95
N GLY A 104 2.05 -1.28 -1.89
CA GLY A 104 1.67 -2.66 -2.20
C GLY A 104 2.85 -3.51 -2.68
N ASP A 105 3.66 -3.02 -3.63
CA ASP A 105 4.80 -3.80 -4.15
C ASP A 105 5.95 -3.89 -3.14
N ILE A 106 6.28 -2.81 -2.41
CA ILE A 106 7.27 -2.89 -1.32
C ILE A 106 6.82 -3.92 -0.28
N SER A 107 5.54 -3.91 0.09
CA SER A 107 5.00 -4.86 1.05
C SER A 107 5.15 -6.32 0.56
N GLY A 108 4.97 -6.56 -0.75
CA GLY A 108 5.20 -7.89 -1.35
C GLY A 108 6.67 -8.31 -1.34
N ILE A 109 7.59 -7.40 -1.67
CA ILE A 109 9.04 -7.69 -1.65
C ILE A 109 9.53 -7.95 -0.22
N ILE A 110 9.10 -7.12 0.73
CA ILE A 110 9.50 -7.26 2.14
C ILE A 110 8.87 -8.51 2.76
N SER A 111 7.62 -8.85 2.44
CA SER A 111 7.03 -10.11 2.94
C SER A 111 7.75 -11.33 2.38
N GLY A 112 8.19 -11.31 1.11
CA GLY A 112 8.97 -12.38 0.50
C GLY A 112 10.34 -12.57 1.17
N THR A 113 11.08 -11.48 1.38
CA THR A 113 12.38 -11.52 2.09
C THR A 113 12.22 -11.93 3.56
N ALA A 114 11.21 -11.43 4.25
CA ALA A 114 10.87 -11.85 5.61
C ALA A 114 10.47 -13.33 5.66
N SER A 115 9.74 -13.83 4.67
CA SER A 115 9.37 -15.26 4.57
C SER A 115 10.62 -16.15 4.46
N ALA A 116 11.60 -15.75 3.66
CA ALA A 116 12.87 -16.48 3.53
C ALA A 116 13.62 -16.56 4.87
N LEU A 117 13.67 -15.46 5.63
CA LEU A 117 14.27 -15.44 6.97
C LEU A 117 13.52 -16.36 7.96
N VAL A 118 12.19 -16.38 7.90
CA VAL A 118 11.36 -17.27 8.73
C VAL A 118 11.62 -18.75 8.38
N ILE A 119 11.74 -19.08 7.09
CA ILE A 119 12.05 -20.44 6.65
C ILE A 119 13.40 -20.91 7.21
N ILE A 120 14.42 -20.04 7.17
CA ILE A 120 15.74 -20.34 7.75
C ILE A 120 15.64 -20.57 9.27
N GLN A 121 14.87 -19.72 9.98
CA GLN A 121 14.64 -19.89 11.43
C GLN A 121 13.90 -21.18 11.77
N ILE A 122 12.95 -21.62 10.92
CA ILE A 122 12.27 -22.90 11.08
C ILE A 122 13.26 -24.04 10.89
N ALA A 123 14.03 -24.04 9.80
CA ALA A 123 14.99 -25.11 9.49
C ALA A 123 16.04 -25.28 10.61
N THR A 124 16.65 -24.16 11.04
CA THR A 124 17.63 -24.15 12.13
C THR A 124 17.02 -24.48 13.49
N GLY A 125 15.77 -24.05 13.76
CA GLY A 125 15.04 -24.36 15.00
C GLY A 125 14.68 -25.85 15.15
N PHE A 126 14.53 -26.57 14.03
CA PHE A 126 14.34 -28.03 14.02
C PHE A 126 15.67 -28.81 13.96
N GLY A 127 16.82 -28.14 13.97
CA GLY A 127 18.14 -28.78 13.98
C GLY A 127 18.58 -29.34 12.62
N TYR A 128 17.92 -28.95 11.53
CA TYR A 128 18.30 -29.36 10.17
C TYR A 128 19.30 -28.36 9.57
N SER A 129 20.30 -28.87 8.86
CA SER A 129 21.27 -28.07 8.11
C SER A 129 20.59 -27.31 6.97
N GLU A 130 21.20 -26.17 6.58
CA GLU A 130 20.69 -25.21 5.59
C GLU A 130 20.42 -25.77 4.16
N ASP A 131 20.75 -27.04 3.93
CA ASP A 131 20.70 -27.71 2.61
C ASP A 131 19.87 -29.02 2.64
N SER A 132 19.02 -29.18 3.64
CA SER A 132 18.16 -30.36 3.74
C SER A 132 16.98 -30.31 2.76
N ALA A 133 16.61 -31.47 2.20
CA ALA A 133 15.39 -31.61 1.39
C ALA A 133 14.13 -31.13 2.14
N PHE A 134 14.15 -31.21 3.48
CA PHE A 134 13.09 -30.72 4.35
C PHE A 134 12.93 -29.19 4.29
N GLN A 135 14.04 -28.43 4.31
CA GLN A 135 14.00 -26.98 4.14
C GLN A 135 13.46 -26.58 2.76
N TYR A 136 13.83 -27.31 1.71
CA TYR A 136 13.29 -27.04 0.36
C TYR A 136 11.77 -27.24 0.32
N ILE A 137 11.26 -28.34 0.89
CA ILE A 137 9.82 -28.61 0.97
C ILE A 137 9.11 -27.52 1.78
N ILE A 138 9.64 -27.14 2.94
CA ILE A 138 9.07 -26.06 3.77
C ILE A 138 9.06 -24.74 3.00
N SER A 139 10.16 -24.41 2.32
CA SER A 139 10.29 -23.19 1.54
C SER A 139 9.22 -23.13 0.45
N VAL A 140 9.07 -24.19 -0.35
CA VAL A 140 8.08 -24.25 -1.43
C VAL A 140 6.66 -24.16 -0.87
N VAL A 141 6.34 -24.91 0.18
CA VAL A 141 5.00 -24.88 0.79
C VAL A 141 4.70 -23.50 1.36
N PHE A 142 5.63 -22.91 2.11
CA PHE A 142 5.44 -21.62 2.76
C PHE A 142 5.32 -20.49 1.74
N THR A 143 6.21 -20.43 0.75
CA THR A 143 6.14 -19.43 -0.32
C THR A 143 4.87 -19.57 -1.14
N SER A 144 4.41 -20.79 -1.42
CA SER A 144 3.16 -21.05 -2.13
C SER A 144 1.94 -20.59 -1.33
N ILE A 145 1.92 -20.82 -0.01
CA ILE A 145 0.84 -20.34 0.88
C ILE A 145 0.81 -18.81 0.90
N VAL A 146 1.96 -18.16 1.08
CA VAL A 146 2.05 -16.69 1.09
C VAL A 146 1.63 -16.11 -0.26
N ALA A 147 2.05 -16.71 -1.37
CA ALA A 147 1.64 -16.30 -2.71
C ALA A 147 0.12 -16.45 -2.93
N ALA A 148 -0.45 -17.60 -2.55
CA ALA A 148 -1.89 -17.84 -2.67
C ALA A 148 -2.71 -16.87 -1.82
N LEU A 149 -2.28 -16.61 -0.58
CA LEU A 149 -2.92 -15.61 0.30
C LEU A 149 -2.81 -14.20 -0.27
N THR A 150 -1.65 -13.84 -0.83
CA THR A 150 -1.44 -12.50 -1.40
C THR A 150 -2.31 -12.28 -2.63
N VAL A 151 -2.29 -13.20 -3.60
CA VAL A 151 -3.05 -13.08 -4.86
C VAL A 151 -4.56 -13.22 -4.59
N GLY A 152 -4.96 -14.20 -3.79
CA GLY A 152 -6.36 -14.40 -3.39
C GLY A 152 -6.91 -13.23 -2.59
N GLY A 153 -6.12 -12.69 -1.66
CA GLY A 153 -6.47 -11.52 -0.87
C GLY A 153 -6.65 -10.26 -1.72
N LYS A 154 -5.76 -10.01 -2.69
CA LYS A 154 -5.92 -8.90 -3.65
C LYS A 154 -7.16 -9.08 -4.52
N ALA A 155 -7.43 -10.29 -5.01
CA ALA A 155 -8.61 -10.58 -5.82
C ALA A 155 -9.92 -10.33 -5.05
N PHE A 156 -10.00 -10.79 -3.80
CA PHE A 156 -11.14 -10.52 -2.92
C PHE A 156 -11.25 -9.02 -2.61
N GLY A 157 -10.13 -8.39 -2.24
CA GLY A 157 -10.03 -6.98 -1.93
C GLY A 157 -10.50 -6.08 -3.08
N LYS A 158 -10.19 -6.43 -4.33
CA LYS A 158 -10.61 -5.67 -5.51
C LYS A 158 -12.13 -5.60 -5.64
N SER A 159 -12.82 -6.73 -5.49
CA SER A 159 -14.29 -6.77 -5.52
C SER A 159 -14.90 -5.92 -4.41
N PHE A 160 -14.31 -5.98 -3.21
CA PHE A 160 -14.71 -5.16 -2.08
C PHE A 160 -14.47 -3.66 -2.32
N ALA A 161 -13.30 -3.30 -2.84
CA ALA A 161 -12.88 -1.94 -3.15
C ALA A 161 -13.82 -1.26 -4.14
N ILE A 162 -14.24 -1.98 -5.18
CA ILE A 162 -15.13 -1.45 -6.22
C ILE A 162 -16.54 -1.23 -5.65
N ARG A 163 -17.06 -2.19 -4.88
CA ARG A 163 -18.44 -2.12 -4.35
C ARG A 163 -18.60 -1.04 -3.27
N TYR A 164 -17.57 -0.83 -2.45
CA TYR A 164 -17.57 0.13 -1.34
C TYR A 164 -16.65 1.33 -1.58
N SER A 165 -16.34 1.65 -2.84
CA SER A 165 -15.35 2.67 -3.22
C SER A 165 -15.62 4.02 -2.56
N THR A 166 -16.86 4.51 -2.64
CA THR A 166 -17.28 5.79 -2.07
C THR A 166 -17.11 5.83 -0.55
N GLU A 167 -17.49 4.77 0.17
CA GLU A 167 -17.37 4.72 1.63
C GLU A 167 -15.91 4.63 2.09
N ILE A 168 -15.09 3.83 1.39
CA ILE A 168 -13.67 3.69 1.68
C ILE A 168 -12.98 5.04 1.52
N ILE A 169 -13.17 5.70 0.38
CA ILE A 169 -12.55 6.99 0.09
C ILE A 169 -13.08 8.10 1.00
N PHE A 170 -14.36 8.05 1.38
CA PHE A 170 -14.89 8.96 2.38
C PHE A 170 -14.18 8.82 3.74
N LYS A 171 -14.00 7.58 4.22
CA LYS A 171 -13.28 7.30 5.47
C LYS A 171 -11.83 7.74 5.41
N VAL A 172 -11.14 7.51 4.28
CA VAL A 172 -9.77 8.02 4.06
C VAL A 172 -9.76 9.55 4.08
N GLY A 173 -10.72 10.19 3.41
CA GLY A 173 -10.88 11.65 3.40
C GLY A 173 -11.12 12.21 4.81
N GLN A 174 -11.93 11.55 5.63
CA GLN A 174 -12.11 11.90 7.04
C GLN A 174 -10.83 11.74 7.84
N LEU A 175 -10.10 10.64 7.66
CA LEU A 175 -8.84 10.40 8.36
C LEU A 175 -7.82 11.50 8.02
N LEU A 176 -7.67 11.82 6.73
CA LEU A 176 -6.83 12.94 6.28
C LEU A 176 -7.28 14.27 6.87
N PHE A 177 -8.58 14.56 6.92
CA PHE A 177 -9.10 15.78 7.54
C PHE A 177 -8.70 15.90 9.02
N HIS A 178 -8.80 14.81 9.77
CA HIS A 178 -8.39 14.80 11.18
C HIS A 178 -6.88 14.98 11.33
N LEU A 179 -6.08 14.36 10.47
CA LEU A 179 -4.63 14.55 10.42
C LEU A 179 -4.26 15.99 10.08
N GLU A 180 -4.86 16.59 9.06
CA GLU A 180 -4.60 17.99 8.69
C GLU A 180 -4.99 18.96 9.81
N ASN A 181 -6.12 18.72 10.49
CA ASN A 181 -6.58 19.60 11.57
C ASN A 181 -5.70 19.47 12.83
N LYS A 182 -5.15 18.28 13.09
CA LYS A 182 -4.28 18.02 14.25
C LYS A 182 -2.82 18.41 14.01
N PHE A 183 -2.32 18.25 12.79
CA PHE A 183 -0.92 18.53 12.43
C PHE A 183 -0.72 19.89 11.71
N LYS A 184 -1.79 20.61 11.33
CA LYS A 184 -1.74 21.86 10.54
C LYS A 184 -0.92 21.77 9.24
N ILE A 185 -0.73 20.57 8.69
CA ILE A 185 -0.04 20.36 7.43
C ILE A 185 -1.10 20.43 6.32
N THR A 186 -0.96 21.37 5.39
CA THR A 186 -1.81 21.39 4.18
C THR A 186 -1.23 20.37 3.21
N ILE A 187 -1.73 19.13 3.24
CA ILE A 187 -1.08 18.02 2.52
C ILE A 187 -1.31 18.19 1.02
N ILE A 188 -2.43 18.79 0.60
CA ILE A 188 -2.73 18.91 -0.82
C ILE A 188 -3.30 20.29 -1.19
N LYS A 189 -2.48 21.05 -1.93
CA LYS A 189 -2.76 22.41 -2.38
C LYS A 189 -3.76 22.36 -3.54
N GLU A 190 -4.93 22.95 -3.34
CA GLU A 190 -5.96 23.11 -4.37
C GLU A 190 -5.38 23.84 -5.60
N GLN A 191 -5.28 23.17 -6.75
CA GLN A 191 -4.92 23.85 -7.99
C GLN A 191 -6.10 24.73 -8.42
N LYS A 192 -6.04 26.02 -8.07
CA LYS A 192 -6.91 27.07 -8.62
C LYS A 192 -6.83 27.01 -10.15
N LYS A 193 -7.92 26.56 -10.81
CA LYS A 193 -8.10 26.79 -12.25
C LYS A 193 -8.00 28.29 -12.49
N ARG A 194 -6.94 28.72 -13.19
CA ARG A 194 -6.78 30.08 -13.68
C ARG A 194 -7.98 30.35 -14.60
N LYS A 195 -8.89 31.23 -14.18
CA LYS A 195 -10.03 31.65 -15.01
C LYS A 195 -9.47 32.11 -16.35
N ALA A 196 -9.82 31.41 -17.44
CA ALA A 196 -9.63 31.94 -18.77
C ALA A 196 -10.42 33.26 -18.82
N LYS A 197 -9.71 34.38 -18.93
CA LYS A 197 -10.32 35.67 -19.22
C LYS A 197 -11.02 35.51 -20.57
N ARG A 198 -12.33 35.79 -20.55
CA ARG A 198 -13.15 36.01 -21.74
C ARG A 198 -12.51 37.04 -22.65
#